data_AF-A0A8T4YEP9-F1
#
_entry.id   AF-A0A8T4YEP9-F1
#
_cell.length_a   1.000
_cell.length_b   1.000
_cell.length_c   1.000
_cell.angle_alpha   90.00
_cell.angle_beta   90.00
_cell.angle_gamma   90.00
#
_symmetry.space_group_name_H-M   'P 1'
#
loop_
_entity.id
_entity.type
_entity.pdbx_description
1 polymer ?
#
loop_
_entity_poly.entity_id
_entity_poly.type
_entity_poly.pdbx_seq_one_letter_code
_entity_poly.pdbx_strand_id
1 'polypeptide(L)'
;MSIEEILKVIRSHPEVIAEALESRPEILAGLVLKLAPWDRFATKEDIRLILDFMEKRFGDINNRFGDINNRFEDINNRFEDVFRRFESIDKRFEDVNRRFEDMNKRFEDVNRRFDDLRHYVDKRVGLVEKLLVGFNIPILIAIVTILIRLFIT
;
A
#
# COMPACT_ATOMS: atom_id res chain seq x y z
N MET A 1 -14.66 -26.43 86.94
CA MET A 1 -14.45 -25.06 86.44
C MET A 1 -15.11 -24.98 85.07
N SER A 2 -16.07 -24.09 84.90
CA SER A 2 -16.77 -23.88 83.63
C SER A 2 -15.92 -23.09 82.63
N ILE A 3 -16.23 -23.20 81.34
CA ILE A 3 -15.54 -22.45 80.28
C ILE A 3 -15.68 -20.94 80.50
N GLU A 4 -16.86 -20.46 80.94
CA GLU A 4 -17.08 -19.07 81.32
C GLU A 4 -16.16 -18.57 82.45
N GLU A 5 -15.91 -19.40 83.47
CA GLU A 5 -15.00 -19.04 84.57
C GLU A 5 -13.56 -18.91 84.07
N ILE A 6 -13.12 -19.82 83.21
CA ILE A 6 -11.79 -19.78 82.59
C ILE A 6 -11.65 -18.53 81.72
N LEU A 7 -12.65 -18.22 80.89
CA LEU A 7 -12.65 -17.01 80.05
C LEU A 7 -12.66 -15.73 80.87
N LYS A 8 -13.36 -15.71 82.01
CA LYS A 8 -13.39 -14.55 82.92
C LYS A 8 -12.01 -14.29 83.53
N VAL A 9 -11.33 -15.34 84.00
CA VAL A 9 -9.97 -15.25 84.55
C VAL A 9 -8.97 -14.80 83.49
N ILE A 10 -9.04 -15.37 82.29
CA ILE A 10 -8.17 -15.02 81.16
C ILE A 10 -8.35 -13.55 80.73
N ARG A 11 -9.59 -13.04 80.69
CA ARG A 11 -9.86 -11.64 80.35
C ARG A 11 -9.40 -10.66 81.42
N SER A 12 -9.46 -11.05 82.69
CA SER A 12 -9.01 -10.20 83.80
C SER A 12 -7.50 -10.24 84.05
N HIS A 13 -6.81 -11.30 83.61
CA HIS A 13 -5.38 -11.52 83.79
C HIS A 13 -4.72 -12.03 82.49
N PRO A 14 -4.56 -11.17 81.46
CA PRO A 14 -3.99 -11.56 80.16
C PRO A 14 -2.54 -12.05 80.25
N GLU A 15 -1.80 -11.62 81.27
CA GLU A 15 -0.45 -12.08 81.60
C GLU A 15 -0.35 -13.60 81.80
N VAL A 16 -1.43 -14.24 82.27
CA VAL A 16 -1.49 -15.71 82.41
C VAL A 16 -1.38 -16.40 81.06
N ILE A 17 -1.90 -15.80 79.98
CA ILE A 17 -1.69 -16.32 78.62
C ILE A 17 -0.25 -16.07 78.18
N ALA A 18 0.28 -14.88 78.40
CA ALA A 18 1.65 -14.55 77.99
C ALA A 18 2.67 -15.49 78.65
N GLU A 19 2.57 -15.69 79.97
CA GLU A 19 3.42 -16.59 80.76
C GLU A 19 3.23 -18.06 80.35
N ALA A 20 2.01 -18.48 80.02
CA ALA A 20 1.74 -19.82 79.51
C ALA A 20 2.33 -20.06 78.10
N LEU A 21 2.36 -19.04 77.25
CA LEU A 21 2.95 -19.12 75.91
C LEU A 21 4.48 -19.06 75.96
N GLU A 22 5.06 -18.30 76.89
CA GLU A 22 6.51 -18.27 77.14
C GLU A 22 7.02 -19.58 77.76
N SER A 23 6.27 -20.13 78.72
CA SER A 23 6.63 -21.39 79.39
C SER A 23 6.51 -22.61 78.47
N ARG A 24 5.65 -22.53 77.45
CA ARG A 24 5.33 -23.63 76.52
C ARG A 24 5.19 -23.11 75.09
N PRO A 25 6.31 -22.85 74.39
CA PRO A 25 6.31 -22.30 73.03
C PRO A 25 5.62 -23.23 72.02
N GLU A 26 5.43 -24.52 72.34
CA GLU A 26 4.70 -25.47 71.49
C GLU A 26 3.22 -25.07 71.33
N ILE A 27 2.64 -24.37 72.30
CA ILE A 27 1.27 -23.86 72.22
C ILE A 27 1.17 -22.78 71.14
N LEU A 28 2.14 -21.86 71.08
CA LEU A 28 2.24 -20.87 70.00
C LEU A 28 2.39 -21.57 68.63
N ALA A 29 3.30 -22.55 68.53
CA ALA A 29 3.51 -23.29 67.29
C ALA A 29 2.23 -24.00 66.81
N GLY A 30 1.51 -24.66 67.72
CA GLY A 30 0.25 -25.33 67.42
C GLY A 30 -0.89 -24.37 67.03
N LEU A 31 -0.94 -23.18 67.64
CA LEU A 31 -1.89 -22.12 67.28
C LEU A 31 -1.58 -21.54 65.90
N VAL A 32 -0.31 -21.25 65.62
CA VAL A 32 0.13 -20.74 64.33
C VAL A 32 -0.17 -21.73 63.20
N LEU A 33 0.01 -23.03 63.42
CA LEU A 33 -0.40 -24.08 62.46
C LEU A 33 -1.91 -24.14 62.20
N LYS A 34 -2.74 -23.81 63.20
CA LYS A 34 -4.21 -23.79 63.07
C LYS A 34 -4.75 -22.50 62.48
N LEU A 35 -4.06 -21.38 62.71
CA LEU A 35 -4.52 -20.04 62.34
C LEU A 35 -3.97 -19.55 61.00
N ALA A 36 -2.77 -20.00 60.62
CA ALA A 36 -2.15 -19.62 59.36
C ALA A 36 -2.27 -20.76 58.33
N PRO A 37 -2.91 -20.51 57.17
CA PRO A 37 -2.98 -21.47 56.08
C PRO A 37 -1.66 -21.47 55.30
N TRP A 38 -0.62 -22.09 55.88
CA TRP A 38 0.73 -22.16 55.30
C TRP A 38 0.77 -22.81 53.91
N ASP A 39 -0.21 -23.67 53.64
CA ASP A 39 -0.49 -24.33 52.36
C ASP A 39 -0.90 -23.38 51.23
N ARG A 40 -1.34 -22.15 51.56
CA ARG A 40 -1.81 -21.17 50.59
C ARG A 40 -0.75 -20.16 50.16
N PHE A 41 0.43 -20.16 50.78
CA PHE A 41 1.50 -19.25 50.40
C PHE A 41 2.38 -19.87 49.32
N ALA A 42 2.73 -19.06 48.33
CA ALA A 42 3.71 -19.45 47.32
C ALA A 42 5.06 -19.72 47.97
N THR A 43 5.63 -20.88 47.66
CA THR A 43 6.98 -21.28 48.05
C THR A 43 8.03 -20.61 47.16
N LYS A 44 9.30 -20.73 47.53
CA LYS A 44 10.41 -20.27 46.68
C LYS A 44 10.43 -21.02 45.36
N GLU A 45 10.06 -22.30 45.38
CA GLU A 45 9.95 -23.17 44.22
C GLU A 45 8.83 -22.71 43.29
N ASP A 46 7.66 -22.34 43.81
CA ASP A 46 6.56 -21.78 43.00
C ASP A 46 6.99 -20.49 42.29
N ILE A 47 7.70 -19.61 43.00
CA ILE A 47 8.22 -18.37 42.43
C ILE A 47 9.27 -18.67 41.34
N ARG A 48 10.17 -19.63 41.56
CA ARG A 48 11.15 -20.05 40.54
C ARG A 48 10.46 -20.59 39.28
N LEU A 49 9.45 -21.44 39.43
CA LEU A 49 8.70 -21.98 38.29
C LEU A 49 8.03 -20.86 37.46
N ILE A 50 7.48 -19.86 38.13
CA ILE A 50 6.90 -18.70 37.46
C ILE A 50 7.98 -17.89 36.73
N LEU A 51 9.13 -17.64 37.35
CA LEU A 51 10.23 -16.90 36.73
C LEU A 51 10.79 -17.63 35.50
N ASP A 52 11.04 -18.94 35.60
CA ASP A 52 11.53 -19.75 34.47
C ASP A 52 10.51 -19.77 33.32
N PHE A 53 9.22 -19.88 33.65
CA PHE A 53 8.15 -19.78 32.66
C PHE A 53 8.12 -18.40 31.99
N MET A 54 8.25 -17.32 32.76
CA MET A 54 8.29 -15.95 32.24
C MET A 54 9.52 -15.73 31.35
N GLU A 55 10.69 -16.18 31.76
CA GLU A 55 11.93 -16.07 30.98
C GLU A 55 11.80 -16.77 29.62
N LYS A 56 11.27 -17.99 29.62
CA LYS A 56 10.98 -18.72 28.38
C LYS A 56 10.01 -17.96 27.48
N ARG A 57 8.93 -17.42 28.05
CA ARG A 57 7.93 -16.65 27.32
C ARG A 57 8.52 -15.35 26.74
N PHE A 58 9.38 -14.66 27.48
CA PHE A 58 10.08 -13.49 26.96
C PHE A 58 11.07 -13.84 25.86
N GLY A 59 11.78 -14.97 25.97
CA GLY A 59 12.61 -15.50 24.90
C GLY A 59 11.82 -15.75 23.61
N ASP A 60 10.68 -16.43 23.71
CA ASP A 60 9.79 -16.67 22.57
C ASP A 60 9.27 -15.35 21.95
N ILE A 61 8.92 -14.38 22.79
CA ILE A 61 8.48 -13.05 22.32
C ILE A 61 9.61 -12.34 21.57
N ASN A 62 10.83 -12.34 22.10
CA ASN A 62 11.99 -11.72 21.46
C ASN A 62 12.29 -12.35 20.09
N ASN A 63 12.21 -13.68 20.00
CA ASN A 63 12.38 -14.37 18.72
C ASN A 63 11.32 -13.94 17.70
N ARG A 64 10.04 -13.84 18.11
CA ARG A 64 8.96 -13.36 17.23
C ARG A 64 9.17 -11.92 16.79
N PHE A 65 9.70 -11.05 17.66
CA PHE A 65 10.07 -9.69 17.27
C PHE A 65 11.22 -9.68 16.26
N GLY A 66 12.22 -10.56 16.42
CA GLY A 66 13.27 -10.77 15.43
C GLY A 66 12.71 -11.15 14.05
N ASP A 67 11.80 -12.13 14.02
CA ASP A 67 11.14 -12.55 12.77
C ASP A 67 10.33 -11.41 12.14
N ILE A 68 9.63 -10.62 12.95
CA ILE A 68 8.89 -9.44 12.47
C ILE A 68 9.84 -8.41 11.85
N ASN A 69 10.96 -8.12 12.48
CA ASN A 69 11.96 -7.19 11.96
C ASN A 69 12.51 -7.66 10.60
N ASN A 70 12.87 -8.94 10.48
CA ASN A 70 13.34 -9.52 9.22
C ASN A 70 12.28 -9.40 8.11
N ARG A 71 11.00 -9.61 8.44
CA ARG A 71 9.91 -9.43 7.48
C ARG A 71 9.73 -7.98 7.05
N PHE A 72 9.92 -7.02 7.97
CA PHE A 72 9.88 -5.60 7.61
C PHE A 72 11.04 -5.20 6.70
N GLU A 73 12.23 -5.77 6.91
CA GLU A 73 13.38 -5.56 6.02
C GLU A 73 13.11 -6.11 4.61
N ASP A 74 12.56 -7.33 4.49
CA ASP A 74 12.13 -7.88 3.19
C ASP A 74 11.08 -6.99 2.51
N ILE A 75 10.10 -6.50 3.26
CA ILE A 75 9.08 -5.57 2.74
C ILE A 75 9.74 -4.30 2.21
N ASN A 76 10.69 -3.71 2.94
CA ASN A 76 11.40 -2.51 2.51
C ASN A 76 12.17 -2.75 1.20
N ASN A 77 12.90 -3.86 1.10
CA ASN A 77 13.63 -4.22 -0.12
C ASN A 77 12.68 -4.37 -1.32
N ARG A 78 11.52 -5.01 -1.12
CA ARG A 78 10.50 -5.13 -2.17
C ARG A 78 9.91 -3.78 -2.59
N PHE A 79 9.75 -2.85 -1.66
CA PHE A 79 9.32 -1.49 -1.98
C PHE A 79 10.37 -0.75 -2.81
N GLU A 80 11.65 -0.87 -2.48
CA GLU A 80 12.73 -0.28 -3.29
C GLU A 80 12.73 -0.81 -4.73
N ASP A 81 12.54 -2.12 -4.91
CA ASP A 81 12.42 -2.72 -6.25
C ASP A 81 11.21 -2.20 -7.01
N VAL A 82 10.08 -2.01 -6.33
CA VAL A 82 8.88 -1.40 -6.92
C VAL A 82 9.17 0.03 -7.37
N PHE A 83 9.84 0.85 -6.55
CA PHE A 83 10.22 2.22 -6.92
C PHE A 83 11.12 2.24 -8.17
N ARG A 84 12.13 1.37 -8.24
CA ARG A 84 13.00 1.27 -9.43
C ARG A 84 12.22 0.90 -10.70
N ARG A 85 11.22 0.01 -10.58
CA ARG A 85 10.35 -0.35 -11.70
C ARG A 85 9.50 0.83 -12.17
N PHE A 86 8.95 1.61 -11.25
CA PHE A 86 8.20 2.82 -11.59
C PHE A 86 9.09 3.85 -12.31
N GLU A 87 10.31 4.09 -11.83
CA GLU A 87 11.24 5.00 -12.51
C GLU A 87 11.59 4.53 -13.93
N SER A 88 11.71 3.21 -14.14
CA SER A 88 11.90 2.64 -15.48
C SER A 88 10.68 2.82 -16.38
N ILE A 89 9.47 2.68 -15.83
CA ILE A 89 8.22 2.92 -16.54
C ILE A 89 8.13 4.40 -16.97
N ASP A 90 8.45 5.34 -16.08
CA ASP A 90 8.42 6.77 -16.38
C ASP A 90 9.35 7.11 -17.56
N LYS A 91 10.59 6.60 -17.55
CA LYS A 91 11.54 6.77 -18.65
C LYS A 91 11.02 6.22 -19.99
N ARG A 92 10.29 5.10 -19.95
CA ARG A 92 9.66 4.52 -21.16
C ARG A 92 8.51 5.38 -21.66
N PHE A 93 7.70 5.95 -20.77
CA PHE A 93 6.64 6.88 -21.15
C PHE A 93 7.18 8.16 -21.78
N GLU A 94 8.27 8.71 -21.24
CA GLU A 94 8.96 9.85 -21.86
C GLU A 94 9.44 9.52 -23.27
N ASP A 95 10.01 8.33 -23.48
CA ASP A 95 10.44 7.88 -24.80
C ASP A 95 9.28 7.74 -25.80
N VAL A 96 8.18 7.13 -25.34
CA VAL A 96 6.95 7.01 -26.13
C VAL A 96 6.43 8.40 -26.52
N ASN A 97 6.41 9.36 -25.58
CA ASN A 97 5.98 10.73 -25.86
C ASN A 97 6.85 11.39 -26.94
N ARG A 98 8.19 11.27 -26.84
CA ARG A 98 9.11 11.80 -27.86
C ARG A 98 8.84 11.19 -29.24
N ARG A 99 8.57 9.89 -29.31
CA ARG A 99 8.23 9.20 -30.58
C ARG A 99 6.90 9.66 -31.16
N PHE A 100 5.90 9.93 -30.31
CA PHE A 100 4.64 10.52 -30.76
C PHE A 100 4.83 11.93 -31.30
N GLU A 101 5.65 12.76 -30.66
CA GLU A 101 5.98 14.11 -31.16
C GLU A 101 6.68 14.06 -32.53
N ASP A 102 7.65 13.16 -32.72
CA ASP A 102 8.31 12.97 -34.02
C ASP A 102 7.33 12.51 -35.09
N MET A 103 6.45 11.55 -34.75
CA MET A 103 5.42 11.07 -35.66
C MET A 103 4.46 12.19 -36.07
N ASN A 104 4.05 13.05 -35.13
CA ASN A 104 3.21 14.21 -35.43
C ASN A 104 3.89 15.17 -36.42
N LYS A 105 5.19 15.48 -36.21
CA LYS A 105 5.96 16.33 -37.14
C LYS A 105 6.03 15.72 -38.54
N ARG A 106 6.20 14.40 -38.64
CA ARG A 106 6.20 13.69 -39.92
C ARG A 106 4.84 13.72 -40.60
N PHE A 107 3.75 13.59 -39.84
CA PHE A 107 2.40 13.74 -40.39
C PHE A 107 2.13 15.16 -40.87
N GLU A 108 2.57 16.19 -40.14
CA GLU A 108 2.48 17.58 -40.59
C GLU A 108 3.25 17.81 -41.90
N ASP A 109 4.45 17.24 -42.03
CA ASP A 109 5.23 17.30 -43.28
C ASP A 109 4.50 16.63 -44.46
N VAL A 110 3.95 15.43 -44.22
CA VAL A 110 3.15 14.71 -45.23
C VAL A 110 1.94 15.54 -45.65
N ASN A 111 1.21 16.14 -44.70
CA ASN A 111 0.06 17.00 -45.00
C ASN A 111 0.47 18.19 -45.88
N ARG A 112 1.58 18.88 -45.56
CA ARG A 112 2.10 19.98 -46.40
C ARG A 112 2.40 19.52 -47.83
N ARG A 113 3.04 18.35 -47.98
CA ARG A 113 3.33 17.79 -49.31
C ARG A 113 2.06 17.42 -50.08
N PHE A 114 1.02 16.96 -49.40
CA PHE A 114 -0.28 16.71 -50.02
C PHE A 114 -0.97 18.00 -50.45
N ASP A 115 -0.90 19.06 -49.66
CA ASP A 115 -1.43 20.38 -50.02
C ASP A 115 -0.70 20.96 -51.24
N ASP A 116 0.63 20.86 -51.28
CA ASP A 116 1.45 21.28 -52.42
C ASP A 116 1.08 20.49 -53.70
N LEU A 117 0.93 19.17 -53.57
CA LEU A 117 0.53 18.31 -54.68
C LEU A 117 -0.88 18.67 -55.17
N ARG A 118 -1.83 18.89 -54.26
CA ARG A 118 -3.19 19.30 -54.59
C ARG A 118 -3.17 20.62 -55.37
N HIS A 119 -2.42 21.61 -54.89
CA HIS A 119 -2.28 22.89 -55.57
C HIS A 119 -1.67 22.76 -56.97
N TYR A 120 -0.64 21.91 -57.11
CA TYR A 120 -0.03 21.61 -58.40
C TYR A 120 -1.04 20.98 -59.38
N VAL A 121 -1.80 19.97 -58.91
CA VAL A 121 -2.82 19.29 -59.70
C VAL A 121 -3.92 20.26 -60.12
N ASP A 122 -4.47 21.05 -59.21
CA ASP A 122 -5.52 22.03 -59.49
C ASP A 122 -5.07 23.04 -60.57
N LYS A 123 -3.81 23.50 -60.50
CA LYS A 123 -3.24 24.39 -61.52
C LYS A 123 -3.13 23.72 -62.89
N ARG A 124 -2.69 22.46 -62.94
CA ARG A 124 -2.57 21.69 -64.20
C ARG A 124 -3.94 21.40 -64.81
N VAL A 125 -4.88 20.95 -64.00
CA VAL A 125 -6.26 20.68 -64.44
C VAL A 125 -6.92 21.95 -64.94
N GLY A 126 -6.81 23.07 -64.21
CA GLY A 126 -7.37 24.34 -64.64
C GLY A 126 -6.76 24.90 -65.93
N LEU A 127 -5.47 24.63 -66.20
CA LEU A 127 -4.87 24.96 -67.51
C LEU A 127 -5.46 24.11 -68.64
N VAL A 128 -5.63 22.79 -68.41
CA VAL A 128 -6.24 21.88 -69.40
C VAL A 128 -7.68 22.28 -69.69
N GLU A 129 -8.48 22.57 -68.65
CA GLU A 129 -9.86 23.05 -68.79
C GLU A 129 -9.93 24.33 -69.63
N LYS A 130 -9.05 25.30 -69.38
CA LYS A 130 -8.99 26.55 -70.16
C LYS A 130 -8.64 26.31 -71.62
N LEU A 131 -7.69 25.43 -71.93
CA LEU A 131 -7.34 25.11 -73.32
C LEU A 131 -8.50 24.38 -74.02
N LEU A 132 -9.12 23.40 -73.37
CA LEU A 132 -10.25 22.66 -73.93
C LEU A 132 -11.43 23.60 -74.21
N VAL A 133 -11.82 24.44 -73.25
CA VAL A 133 -12.94 25.38 -73.43
C VAL A 133 -12.57 26.48 -74.43
N GLY A 134 -11.37 27.05 -74.31
CA GLY A 134 -10.91 28.17 -75.13
C GLY A 134 -10.74 27.84 -76.61
N PHE A 135 -10.33 26.61 -76.96
CA PHE A 135 -10.24 26.19 -78.36
C PHE A 135 -11.57 25.67 -78.90
N ASN A 136 -12.34 24.90 -78.13
CA ASN A 136 -13.56 24.29 -78.64
C ASN A 136 -14.70 25.30 -78.86
N ILE A 137 -14.85 26.32 -78.01
CA ILE A 137 -15.94 27.30 -78.14
C ILE A 137 -15.85 28.08 -79.47
N PRO A 138 -14.73 28.72 -79.85
CA PRO A 138 -14.63 29.44 -81.11
C PRO A 138 -14.82 28.54 -82.34
N ILE A 139 -14.32 27.31 -82.30
CA ILE A 139 -14.50 26.33 -83.37
C ILE A 139 -16.00 26.00 -83.54
N LEU A 140 -16.72 25.73 -82.44
CA LEU A 140 -18.15 25.49 -82.48
C LEU A 140 -18.92 26.70 -83.02
N ILE A 141 -18.60 27.92 -82.59
CA ILE A 141 -19.21 29.15 -83.10
C ILE A 141 -18.95 29.30 -84.60
N ALA A 142 -17.72 29.07 -85.06
CA ALA A 142 -17.37 29.15 -86.47
C ALA A 142 -18.14 28.12 -87.32
N ILE A 143 -18.22 26.87 -86.86
CA ILE A 143 -18.99 25.80 -87.52
C ILE A 143 -20.47 26.20 -87.62
N VAL A 144 -21.08 26.64 -86.52
CA VAL A 144 -22.49 27.09 -86.50
C VAL A 144 -22.71 28.25 -87.47
N THR A 145 -21.80 29.22 -87.49
CA THR A 145 -21.89 30.38 -88.41
C THR A 145 -21.83 29.96 -89.88
N ILE A 146 -20.97 29.00 -90.22
CA ILE A 146 -20.87 28.45 -91.59
C ILE A 146 -22.14 27.71 -91.98
N LEU A 147 -22.69 26.87 -91.10
CA LEU A 147 -23.93 26.13 -91.34
C LEU A 147 -25.13 27.06 -91.58
N ILE A 148 -25.25 28.13 -90.78
CA ILE A 148 -26.31 29.14 -90.97
C ILE A 148 -26.20 29.81 -92.35
N ARG A 149 -24.99 30.18 -92.79
CA ARG A 149 -24.79 30.79 -94.12
C ARG A 149 -25.16 29.85 -95.27
N LEU A 150 -24.84 28.57 -95.15
CA LEU A 150 -25.16 27.55 -96.16
C LEU A 150 -26.67 27.29 -96.31
N PHE A 151 -27.47 27.50 -95.25
CA PHE A 151 -28.91 27.25 -95.30
C PHE A 151 -29.72 28.47 -95.77
N ILE A 152 -29.15 29.67 -95.65
CA ILE A 152 -29.78 30.95 -96.04
C ILE A 152 -29.41 31.36 -97.48
N THR A 153 -28.39 30.74 -98.09
CA THR A 153 -27.97 30.97 -99.49
C THR A 153 -28.53 29.88 -100.40
#